data_AF-A0A1M5M4H1-F1
#
_entry.id   AF-A0A1M5M4H1-F1
#
_cell.length_a   1.000
_cell.length_b   1.000
_cell.length_c   1.000
_cell.angle_alpha   90.00
_cell.angle_beta   90.00
_cell.angle_gamma   90.00
#
_symmetry.space_group_name_H-M   'P 1'
#
loop_
_entity.id
_entity.type
_entity.pdbx_description
1 polymer ?
#
loop_
_entity_poly.entity_id
_entity_poly.type
_entity_poly.pdbx_seq_one_letter_code
_entity_poly.pdbx_strand_id
1 'polypeptide(L)'
;MEGDQRIDLRDIIFREVIGNAVVHREYTSALSTNLIIGRNEVTITNPNKALFHGPIDPSSFNPHPKNPNIRKFFTSFGWTDEIGSGIRNTTKWLPRYVPNATPLFIEDDVFKTIIPLEVAHLGTYVNKWTTLLGLPEERSEHIKKGLQEVPLPSDLIDASWNEVILHLVPSWHKKGTKLERLDWPDKQVYQEEDIKEVPSWTTDGIKLLHKKVMYLIQILTLVSTPISLDDMMSAIGYKNRATFRGNYLDPLESLAFVTKTIPDKPQSPDQKYVITEKGKLFLGGRNLVSG
;
A
#
# COMPACT_ATOMS: atom_id res chain seq x y z
N MET A 1 -15.66 -5.08 -39.06
CA MET A 1 -14.95 -3.81 -39.27
C MET A 1 -15.99 -2.72 -39.43
N GLU A 2 -16.28 -2.01 -38.34
CA GLU A 2 -16.96 -0.71 -38.29
C GLU A 2 -16.65 -0.14 -36.89
N GLY A 3 -15.88 0.96 -36.82
CA GLY A 3 -15.73 1.74 -35.58
C GLY A 3 -14.57 1.42 -34.61
N ASP A 4 -13.49 0.76 -35.06
CA ASP A 4 -12.32 0.48 -34.21
C ASP A 4 -11.46 1.75 -33.99
N GLN A 5 -12.00 2.73 -33.26
CA GLN A 5 -11.18 3.80 -32.71
C GLN A 5 -10.20 3.16 -31.73
N ARG A 6 -8.92 3.16 -32.10
CA ARG A 6 -7.83 2.72 -31.23
C ARG A 6 -7.83 3.62 -29.99
N ILE A 7 -8.41 3.12 -28.91
CA ILE A 7 -8.44 3.82 -27.63
C ILE A 7 -7.01 3.89 -27.11
N ASP A 8 -6.44 5.10 -27.04
CA ASP A 8 -5.16 5.30 -26.38
C ASP A 8 -5.37 5.29 -24.86
N LEU A 9 -4.98 4.19 -24.22
CA LEU A 9 -5.07 4.02 -22.77
C LEU A 9 -4.26 5.08 -22.01
N ARG A 10 -3.14 5.52 -22.58
CA ARG A 10 -2.31 6.58 -21.99
C ARG A 10 -3.12 7.87 -21.93
N ASP A 11 -3.75 8.25 -23.04
CA ASP A 11 -4.55 9.47 -23.10
C ASP A 11 -5.75 9.42 -22.15
N ILE A 12 -6.42 8.26 -22.03
CA ILE A 12 -7.50 8.09 -21.05
C ILE A 12 -6.98 8.30 -19.62
N ILE A 13 -5.90 7.60 -19.25
CA ILE A 13 -5.33 7.67 -17.89
C ILE A 13 -4.89 9.10 -17.57
N PHE A 14 -4.10 9.72 -18.43
CA PHE A 14 -3.56 11.05 -18.15
C PHE A 14 -4.62 12.15 -18.23
N ARG A 15 -5.63 12.03 -19.11
CA ARG A 15 -6.77 12.95 -19.11
C ARG A 15 -7.51 12.93 -17.77
N GLU A 16 -7.75 11.74 -17.21
CA GLU A 16 -8.40 11.60 -15.90
C GLU A 16 -7.56 12.18 -14.77
N VAL A 17 -6.26 11.87 -14.74
CA VAL A 17 -5.41 12.32 -13.64
C VAL A 17 -5.15 13.84 -13.72
N ILE A 18 -4.96 14.41 -14.91
CA ILE A 18 -4.82 15.86 -15.11
C ILE A 18 -6.14 16.56 -14.80
N GLY A 19 -7.27 16.03 -15.26
CA GLY A 19 -8.60 16.56 -14.96
C GLY A 19 -8.85 16.61 -13.45
N ASN A 20 -8.52 15.53 -12.74
CA ASN A 20 -8.57 15.49 -11.27
C ASN A 20 -7.67 16.54 -10.63
N ALA A 21 -6.44 16.70 -11.13
CA ALA A 21 -5.50 17.69 -10.60
C ALA A 21 -6.05 19.12 -10.76
N VAL A 22 -6.72 19.44 -11.85
CA VAL A 22 -7.34 20.76 -12.02
C VAL A 22 -8.59 20.90 -11.14
N VAL A 23 -9.51 19.94 -11.19
CA VAL A 23 -10.81 20.04 -10.50
C VAL A 23 -10.69 20.03 -8.97
N HIS A 24 -9.72 19.30 -8.42
CA HIS A 24 -9.57 19.13 -6.97
C HIS A 24 -8.47 19.97 -6.33
N ARG A 25 -7.81 20.86 -7.09
CA ARG A 25 -6.79 21.78 -6.55
C ARG A 25 -7.39 22.74 -5.51
N GLU A 26 -6.67 22.98 -4.42
CA GLU A 26 -6.96 24.10 -3.51
C GLU A 26 -6.50 25.43 -4.13
N TYR A 27 -7.44 26.18 -4.70
CA TYR A 27 -7.12 27.40 -5.46
C TYR A 27 -6.77 28.61 -4.61
N THR A 28 -7.06 28.59 -3.31
CA THR A 28 -6.64 29.65 -2.38
C THR A 28 -5.16 29.51 -1.98
N SER A 29 -4.53 28.36 -2.24
CA SER A 29 -3.12 28.14 -1.95
C SER A 29 -2.20 28.73 -3.01
N ALA A 30 -1.14 29.38 -2.56
CA ALA A 30 -0.05 29.90 -3.40
C ALA A 30 0.92 28.80 -3.89
N LEU A 31 0.85 27.58 -3.32
CA LEU A 31 1.70 26.46 -3.75
C LEU A 31 1.32 26.00 -5.17
N SER A 32 2.30 25.55 -5.94
CA SER A 32 2.07 25.03 -7.29
C SER A 32 1.55 23.59 -7.27
N THR A 33 0.78 23.25 -8.30
CA THR A 33 0.59 21.86 -8.72
C THR A 33 1.85 21.41 -9.44
N ASN A 34 2.43 20.26 -9.08
CA ASN A 34 3.62 19.74 -9.74
C ASN A 34 3.30 18.40 -10.42
N LEU A 35 3.79 18.24 -11.65
CA LEU A 35 3.77 16.99 -12.40
C LEU A 35 5.22 16.59 -12.68
N ILE A 36 5.64 15.45 -12.17
CA ILE A 36 6.99 14.91 -12.35
C ILE A 36 6.85 13.59 -13.10
N ILE A 37 7.42 13.54 -14.31
CA ILE A 37 7.50 12.31 -15.11
C ILE A 37 8.89 11.72 -14.86
N GLY A 38 8.95 10.68 -14.03
CA GLY A 38 10.16 9.91 -13.80
C GLY A 38 10.31 8.77 -14.79
N ARG A 39 11.38 8.00 -14.63
CA ARG A 39 11.61 6.77 -15.40
C ARG A 39 10.56 5.69 -15.07
N ASN A 40 10.29 5.51 -13.78
CA ASN A 40 9.54 4.36 -13.26
C ASN A 40 8.12 4.72 -12.80
N GLU A 41 7.82 6.01 -12.61
CA GLU A 41 6.49 6.48 -12.21
C GLU A 41 6.27 7.94 -12.64
N VAL A 42 5.00 8.32 -12.73
CA VAL A 42 4.58 9.72 -12.83
C VAL A 42 3.90 10.13 -11.53
N THR A 43 4.36 11.24 -10.95
CA THR A 43 3.83 11.76 -9.69
C THR A 43 3.23 13.14 -9.92
N ILE A 44 1.99 13.32 -9.44
CA ILE A 44 1.29 14.59 -9.45
C ILE A 44 0.98 15.00 -8.01
N THR A 45 1.37 16.21 -7.64
CA THR A 45 1.07 16.79 -6.33
C THR A 45 0.23 18.03 -6.46
N ASN A 46 -0.74 18.16 -5.57
CA ASN A 46 -1.69 19.25 -5.55
C ASN A 46 -1.78 19.87 -4.16
N PRO A 47 -1.76 21.21 -4.04
CA PRO A 47 -2.18 21.86 -2.81
C PRO A 47 -3.59 21.39 -2.45
N ASN A 48 -3.79 21.08 -1.18
CA ASN A 48 -4.98 20.36 -0.76
C ASN A 48 -5.48 20.79 0.61
N LYS A 49 -6.80 20.72 0.79
CA LYS A 49 -7.42 20.72 2.12
C LYS A 49 -7.89 19.30 2.41
N ALA A 50 -7.12 18.58 3.21
CA ALA A 50 -7.34 17.17 3.50
C ALA A 50 -8.65 16.96 4.27
N LEU A 51 -9.45 15.98 3.85
CA LEU A 51 -10.61 15.51 4.64
C LEU A 51 -10.20 14.41 5.63
N PHE A 52 -9.16 13.66 5.27
CA PHE A 52 -8.51 12.64 6.07
C PHE A 52 -7.06 12.50 5.59
N HIS A 53 -6.22 11.77 6.33
CA HIS A 53 -4.83 11.50 5.92
C HIS A 53 -4.63 10.01 5.62
N GLY A 54 -4.07 9.72 4.44
CA GLY A 54 -3.68 8.37 4.03
C GLY A 54 -4.11 7.98 2.61
N PRO A 55 -3.88 6.71 2.22
CA PRO A 55 -4.24 6.23 0.91
C PRO A 55 -5.76 6.15 0.74
N ILE A 56 -6.24 6.54 -0.44
CA ILE A 56 -7.63 6.36 -0.85
C ILE A 56 -7.81 4.93 -1.35
N ASP A 57 -8.80 4.23 -0.80
CA ASP A 57 -9.29 2.96 -1.33
C ASP A 57 -10.32 3.22 -2.45
N PRO A 58 -10.03 2.87 -3.72
CA PRO A 58 -10.95 3.11 -4.83
C PRO A 58 -12.33 2.45 -4.69
N SER A 59 -12.44 1.38 -3.89
CA SER A 59 -13.67 0.61 -3.72
C SER A 59 -14.64 1.23 -2.71
N SER A 60 -14.12 1.91 -1.69
CA SER A 60 -14.90 2.52 -0.59
C SER A 60 -14.93 4.05 -0.64
N PHE A 61 -14.16 4.67 -1.53
CA PHE A 61 -14.09 6.13 -1.65
C PHE A 61 -15.44 6.75 -2.04
N ASN A 62 -15.93 7.67 -1.21
CA ASN A 62 -17.05 8.54 -1.52
C ASN A 62 -16.52 9.88 -2.07
N PRO A 63 -16.63 10.14 -3.38
CA PRO A 63 -15.98 11.27 -4.01
C PRO A 63 -16.73 12.58 -3.73
N HIS A 64 -16.01 13.59 -3.25
CA HIS A 64 -16.56 14.94 -3.03
C HIS A 64 -15.83 15.98 -3.90
N PRO A 65 -16.53 16.71 -4.78
CA PRO A 65 -15.90 17.72 -5.62
C PRO A 65 -15.53 18.94 -4.78
N LYS A 66 -14.22 19.23 -4.67
CA LYS A 66 -13.72 20.40 -3.91
C LYS A 66 -14.07 21.71 -4.60
N ASN A 67 -14.11 21.72 -5.94
CA ASN A 67 -14.53 22.89 -6.74
C ASN A 67 -15.70 22.53 -7.67
N PRO A 68 -16.97 22.59 -7.20
CA PRO A 68 -18.13 22.17 -7.99
C PRO A 68 -18.33 22.93 -9.31
N ASN A 69 -18.01 24.23 -9.35
CA ASN A 69 -18.15 25.05 -10.56
C ASN A 69 -17.09 24.70 -11.61
N ILE A 70 -15.84 24.50 -11.19
CA ILE A 70 -14.75 24.06 -12.06
C ILE A 70 -15.10 22.69 -12.64
N ARG A 71 -15.57 21.75 -11.80
CA ARG A 71 -16.04 20.45 -12.27
C ARG A 71 -17.12 20.57 -13.35
N LYS A 72 -18.19 21.35 -13.10
CA LYS A 72 -19.28 21.54 -14.08
C LYS A 72 -18.76 22.05 -15.43
N PHE A 73 -17.81 22.98 -15.39
CA PHE A 73 -17.14 23.47 -16.60
C PHE A 73 -16.44 22.34 -17.34
N PHE A 74 -15.55 21.57 -16.69
CA PHE A 74 -14.80 20.47 -17.34
C PHE A 74 -15.69 19.31 -17.79
N THR A 75 -16.77 19.00 -17.07
CA THR A 75 -17.79 18.02 -17.53
C THR A 75 -18.47 18.48 -18.82
N SER A 76 -18.70 19.79 -19.00
CA SER A 76 -19.33 20.31 -20.22
C SER A 76 -18.45 20.15 -21.47
N PHE A 77 -17.13 20.06 -21.30
CA PHE A 77 -16.17 19.79 -22.39
C PHE A 77 -15.92 18.29 -22.62
N GLY A 78 -16.55 17.39 -21.84
CA GLY A 78 -16.27 15.95 -21.89
C GLY A 78 -14.89 15.57 -21.35
N TRP A 79 -14.27 16.43 -20.54
CA TRP A 79 -12.95 16.17 -19.94
C TRP A 79 -13.03 15.41 -18.62
N THR A 80 -14.16 15.52 -17.92
CA THR A 80 -14.42 14.82 -16.66
C THR A 80 -15.86 14.31 -16.64
N ASP A 81 -16.05 12.99 -16.66
CA ASP A 81 -17.37 12.36 -16.78
C ASP A 81 -18.21 12.55 -15.50
N GLU A 82 -17.87 11.82 -14.44
CA GLU A 82 -18.68 11.71 -13.23
C GLU A 82 -17.87 11.99 -11.95
N ILE A 83 -18.53 12.32 -10.85
CA ILE A 83 -17.84 12.50 -9.56
C ILE A 83 -17.19 11.16 -9.18
N GLY A 84 -15.86 11.15 -9.05
CA GLY A 84 -15.10 9.93 -8.73
C GLY A 84 -14.79 9.00 -9.90
N SER A 85 -15.15 9.38 -11.14
CA SER A 85 -14.78 8.61 -12.33
C SER A 85 -13.27 8.52 -12.48
N GLY A 86 -12.52 9.57 -12.19
CA GLY A 86 -11.08 9.59 -12.43
C GLY A 86 -10.29 8.56 -11.63
N ILE A 87 -10.60 8.37 -10.34
CA ILE A 87 -9.96 7.30 -9.53
C ILE A 87 -10.36 5.92 -10.08
N ARG A 88 -11.66 5.69 -10.31
CA ARG A 88 -12.17 4.39 -10.80
C ARG A 88 -11.63 4.03 -12.18
N ASN A 89 -11.63 4.98 -13.12
CA ASN A 89 -11.13 4.80 -14.47
C ASN A 89 -9.62 4.58 -14.47
N THR A 90 -8.86 5.37 -13.70
CA THR A 90 -7.41 5.16 -13.58
C THR A 90 -7.12 3.76 -13.02
N THR A 91 -7.80 3.33 -11.95
CA THR A 91 -7.64 1.98 -11.38
C THR A 91 -8.03 0.88 -12.37
N LYS A 92 -9.04 1.11 -13.21
CA LYS A 92 -9.50 0.15 -14.24
C LYS A 92 -8.52 0.03 -15.41
N TRP A 93 -8.00 1.16 -15.89
CA TRP A 93 -7.23 1.20 -17.15
C TRP A 93 -5.73 1.06 -16.95
N LEU A 94 -5.18 1.49 -15.81
CA LEU A 94 -3.74 1.43 -15.57
C LEU A 94 -3.17 0.00 -15.66
N PRO A 95 -3.76 -1.05 -15.05
CA PRO A 95 -3.26 -2.41 -15.18
C PRO A 95 -3.22 -2.95 -16.61
N ARG A 96 -4.00 -2.36 -17.53
CA ARG A 96 -4.02 -2.72 -18.96
C ARG A 96 -2.93 -2.00 -19.76
N TYR A 97 -2.48 -0.84 -19.26
CA TYR A 97 -1.41 -0.06 -19.85
C TYR A 97 -0.04 -0.50 -19.30
N VAL A 98 0.06 -0.72 -17.99
CA VAL A 98 1.22 -1.25 -17.28
C VAL A 98 0.77 -2.46 -16.47
N PRO A 99 1.14 -3.70 -16.87
CA PRO A 99 0.74 -4.91 -16.16
C PRO A 99 1.05 -4.84 -14.67
N ASN A 100 0.09 -5.26 -13.83
CA ASN A 100 0.19 -5.29 -12.37
C ASN A 100 0.36 -3.92 -11.67
N ALA A 101 0.24 -2.80 -12.40
CA ALA A 101 0.30 -1.48 -11.80
C ALA A 101 -1.04 -1.05 -11.21
N THR A 102 -1.00 -0.59 -9.97
CA THR A 102 -2.15 0.04 -9.29
C THR A 102 -1.81 1.51 -9.04
N PRO A 103 -2.69 2.45 -9.41
CA PRO A 103 -2.47 3.86 -9.10
C PRO A 103 -2.59 4.07 -7.59
N LEU A 104 -1.78 4.97 -7.05
CA LEU A 104 -1.83 5.34 -5.65
C LEU A 104 -2.29 6.78 -5.50
N PHE A 105 -3.41 6.97 -4.82
CA PHE A 105 -3.95 8.28 -4.46
C PHE A 105 -3.82 8.45 -2.95
N ILE A 106 -3.21 9.55 -2.51
CA ILE A 106 -2.96 9.84 -1.10
C ILE A 106 -3.60 11.18 -0.78
N GLU A 107 -4.58 11.16 0.13
CA GLU A 107 -5.16 12.35 0.73
C GLU A 107 -4.24 12.78 1.88
N ASP A 108 -3.71 13.99 1.79
CA ASP A 108 -2.82 14.62 2.77
C ASP A 108 -2.85 16.14 2.56
N ASP A 109 -2.12 16.92 3.34
CA ASP A 109 -2.00 18.40 3.14
C ASP A 109 -1.54 18.75 1.71
N VAL A 110 -0.78 17.85 1.10
CA VAL A 110 -0.52 17.80 -0.34
C VAL A 110 -1.11 16.52 -0.89
N PHE A 111 -2.16 16.63 -1.71
CA PHE A 111 -2.75 15.49 -2.39
C PHE A 111 -1.74 14.92 -3.38
N LYS A 112 -1.53 13.61 -3.38
CA LYS A 112 -0.56 12.96 -4.25
C LYS A 112 -1.22 11.88 -5.08
N THR A 113 -0.99 11.91 -6.39
CA THR A 113 -1.29 10.81 -7.30
C THR A 113 0.03 10.24 -7.82
N ILE A 114 0.18 8.92 -7.75
CA ILE A 114 1.33 8.20 -8.29
C ILE A 114 0.80 7.19 -9.30
N ILE A 115 1.32 7.27 -10.52
CA ILE A 115 1.04 6.36 -11.63
C ILE A 115 2.33 5.58 -11.93
N PRO A 116 2.46 4.34 -11.43
CA PRO A 116 3.59 3.48 -11.78
C PRO A 116 3.65 3.26 -13.30
N LEU A 117 4.84 3.42 -13.86
CA LEU A 117 5.18 3.06 -15.24
C LEU A 117 5.87 1.69 -15.31
N GLU A 118 6.44 1.27 -14.18
CA GLU A 118 7.03 -0.05 -13.95
C GLU A 118 6.74 -0.45 -12.49
N VAL A 119 6.68 -1.76 -12.22
CA VAL A 119 6.24 -2.27 -10.91
C VAL A 119 7.20 -3.32 -10.38
N ALA A 120 7.71 -3.05 -9.17
CA ALA A 120 8.38 -4.05 -8.36
C ALA A 120 7.41 -4.56 -7.27
N HIS A 121 7.52 -5.84 -6.94
CA HIS A 121 6.68 -6.47 -5.91
C HIS A 121 7.55 -7.30 -4.96
N LEU A 122 7.10 -7.42 -3.71
CA LEU A 122 7.77 -8.26 -2.71
C LEU A 122 7.81 -9.74 -3.11
N GLY A 123 6.86 -10.21 -3.91
CA GLY A 123 6.80 -11.59 -4.39
C GLY A 123 8.07 -12.05 -5.11
N THR A 124 8.84 -11.13 -5.69
CA THR A 124 10.16 -11.39 -6.31
C THR A 124 11.16 -11.99 -5.33
N TYR A 125 11.03 -11.67 -4.04
CA TYR A 125 11.95 -12.09 -2.98
C TYR A 125 11.37 -13.16 -2.07
N VAL A 126 10.31 -13.86 -2.47
CA VAL A 126 9.55 -14.75 -1.57
C VAL A 126 10.41 -15.73 -0.78
N ASN A 127 11.39 -16.38 -1.40
CA ASN A 127 12.25 -17.34 -0.70
C ASN A 127 13.10 -16.67 0.38
N LYS A 128 13.69 -15.50 0.07
CA LYS A 128 14.50 -14.75 1.05
C LYS A 128 13.62 -14.16 2.15
N TRP A 129 12.41 -13.73 1.79
CA TRP A 129 11.40 -13.23 2.71
C TRP A 129 10.94 -14.29 3.72
N THR A 130 10.60 -15.49 3.25
CA THR A 130 10.19 -16.60 4.12
C THR A 130 11.32 -17.03 5.04
N THR A 131 12.56 -17.08 4.55
CA THR A 131 13.74 -17.36 5.38
C THR A 131 13.95 -16.29 6.44
N LEU A 132 13.94 -15.01 6.07
CA LEU A 132 14.10 -13.89 7.01
C LEU A 132 13.07 -13.96 8.14
N LEU A 133 11.81 -14.24 7.81
CA LEU A 133 10.72 -14.29 8.79
C LEU A 133 10.63 -15.62 9.52
N GLY A 134 11.40 -16.64 9.16
CA GLY A 134 11.28 -17.98 9.74
C GLY A 134 9.87 -18.60 9.56
N LEU A 135 9.21 -18.30 8.44
CA LEU A 135 7.88 -18.85 8.13
C LEU A 135 8.03 -20.24 7.49
N PRO A 136 7.07 -21.17 7.74
CA PRO A 136 7.21 -22.55 7.31
C PRO A 136 7.08 -22.70 5.78
N GLU A 137 7.92 -23.57 5.19
CA GLU A 137 8.00 -23.76 3.74
C GLU A 137 6.68 -24.20 3.11
N GLU A 138 5.85 -24.94 3.85
CA GLU A 138 4.51 -25.37 3.40
C GLU A 138 3.57 -24.20 3.06
N ARG A 139 3.86 -22.99 3.57
CA ARG A 139 3.11 -21.76 3.27
C ARG A 139 3.72 -20.93 2.15
N SER A 140 4.82 -21.37 1.53
CA SER A 140 5.54 -20.58 0.50
C SER A 140 4.65 -20.17 -0.67
N GLU A 141 3.79 -21.07 -1.17
CA GLU A 141 2.90 -20.76 -2.30
C GLU A 141 1.80 -19.75 -1.91
N HIS A 142 1.24 -19.90 -0.71
CA HIS A 142 0.29 -18.95 -0.12
C HIS A 142 0.90 -17.54 0.00
N ILE A 143 2.13 -17.48 0.51
CA ILE A 143 2.88 -16.23 0.69
C ILE A 143 3.25 -15.63 -0.66
N LYS A 144 3.74 -16.44 -1.61
CA LYS A 144 4.09 -15.99 -2.96
C LYS A 144 2.92 -15.31 -3.65
N LYS A 145 1.74 -15.95 -3.64
CA LYS A 145 0.53 -15.40 -4.24
C LYS A 145 0.16 -14.04 -3.64
N GLY A 146 0.27 -13.89 -2.33
CA GLY A 146 -0.06 -12.63 -1.68
C GLY A 146 0.98 -11.53 -1.85
N LEU A 147 2.27 -11.87 -1.77
CA LEU A 147 3.36 -10.89 -1.93
C LEU A 147 3.53 -10.40 -3.38
N GLN A 148 3.02 -11.15 -4.38
CA GLN A 148 2.89 -10.65 -5.74
C GLN A 148 1.99 -9.41 -5.83
N GLU A 149 1.05 -9.26 -4.90
CA GLU A 149 0.14 -8.11 -4.83
C GLU A 149 0.64 -7.01 -3.89
N VAL A 150 1.84 -7.14 -3.31
CA VAL A 150 2.43 -6.14 -2.41
C VAL A 150 3.46 -5.32 -3.18
N PRO A 151 3.10 -4.11 -3.66
CA PRO A 151 3.99 -3.30 -4.46
C PRO A 151 5.12 -2.73 -3.60
N LEU A 152 6.32 -2.72 -4.16
CA LEU A 152 7.46 -1.97 -3.65
C LEU A 152 7.46 -0.55 -4.26
N PRO A 153 8.11 0.41 -3.59
CA PRO A 153 8.49 1.68 -4.17
C PRO A 153 9.22 1.54 -5.51
N SER A 154 9.03 2.51 -6.40
CA SER A 154 9.56 2.48 -7.77
C SER A 154 11.08 2.66 -7.84
N ASP A 155 11.69 3.22 -6.81
CA ASP A 155 13.14 3.28 -6.60
C ASP A 155 13.75 1.90 -6.26
N LEU A 156 12.92 0.90 -5.92
CA LEU A 156 13.36 -0.48 -5.67
C LEU A 156 13.14 -1.43 -6.87
N ILE A 157 12.87 -0.88 -8.05
CA ILE A 157 12.91 -1.67 -9.29
C ILE A 157 14.33 -2.18 -9.50
N ASP A 158 14.44 -3.48 -9.81
CA ASP A 158 15.70 -4.24 -9.95
C ASP A 158 16.62 -4.23 -8.72
N ALA A 159 16.13 -3.79 -7.56
CA ALA A 159 16.92 -3.76 -6.34
C ALA A 159 17.41 -5.15 -5.91
N SER A 160 18.55 -5.21 -5.26
CA SER A 160 18.98 -6.40 -4.53
C SER A 160 18.12 -6.61 -3.28
N TRP A 161 18.12 -7.83 -2.76
CA TRP A 161 17.46 -8.12 -1.47
C TRP A 161 17.99 -7.27 -0.31
N ASN A 162 19.28 -6.94 -0.35
CA ASN A 162 19.91 -6.12 0.68
C ASN A 162 19.32 -4.70 0.65
N GLU A 163 19.23 -4.09 -0.53
CA GLU A 163 18.62 -2.76 -0.71
C GLU A 163 17.15 -2.75 -0.29
N VAL A 164 16.41 -3.81 -0.60
CA VAL A 164 15.02 -3.97 -0.13
C VAL A 164 14.95 -3.95 1.40
N ILE A 165 15.79 -4.70 2.11
CA ILE A 165 15.77 -4.71 3.58
C ILE A 165 16.21 -3.37 4.18
N LEU A 166 17.24 -2.73 3.59
CA LEU A 166 17.69 -1.40 3.99
C LEU A 166 16.62 -0.33 3.75
N HIS A 167 15.68 -0.54 2.84
CA HIS A 167 14.51 0.32 2.71
C HIS A 167 13.41 -0.02 3.71
N LEU A 168 13.07 -1.31 3.84
CA LEU A 168 11.90 -1.75 4.58
C LEU A 168 12.03 -1.54 6.08
N VAL A 169 13.16 -1.91 6.69
CA VAL A 169 13.33 -1.86 8.15
C VAL A 169 13.25 -0.43 8.69
N PRO A 170 13.95 0.56 8.11
CA PRO A 170 13.79 1.95 8.53
C PRO A 170 12.37 2.47 8.25
N SER A 171 11.78 2.10 7.11
CA SER A 171 10.42 2.50 6.73
C SER A 171 9.37 2.00 7.72
N TRP A 172 9.46 0.74 8.13
CA TRP A 172 8.60 0.14 9.16
C TRP A 172 8.80 0.82 10.50
N HIS A 173 10.05 1.08 10.92
CA HIS A 173 10.31 1.76 12.18
C HIS A 173 9.74 3.19 12.19
N LYS A 174 10.03 4.00 11.16
CA LYS A 174 9.53 5.39 11.03
C LYS A 174 8.00 5.47 11.05
N LYS A 175 7.31 4.50 10.44
CA LYS A 175 5.84 4.48 10.37
C LYS A 175 5.23 3.87 11.62
N GLY A 176 5.79 2.77 12.10
CA GLY A 176 5.33 2.04 13.26
C GLY A 176 5.31 2.88 14.53
N THR A 177 6.36 3.67 14.77
CA THR A 177 6.44 4.60 15.92
C THR A 177 5.40 5.72 15.89
N LYS A 178 4.82 6.03 14.72
CA LYS A 178 3.72 7.01 14.58
C LYS A 178 2.33 6.40 14.78
N LEU A 179 2.23 5.08 14.92
CA LEU A 179 0.94 4.39 15.03
C LEU A 179 0.64 4.05 16.48
N GLU A 180 -0.01 4.96 17.22
CA GLU A 180 -0.29 4.81 18.66
C GLU A 180 -0.97 3.48 19.05
N ARG A 181 -1.78 2.91 18.14
CA ARG A 181 -2.46 1.63 18.34
C ARG A 181 -1.52 0.42 18.26
N LEU A 182 -0.42 0.54 17.54
CA LEU A 182 0.65 -0.44 17.55
C LEU A 182 1.61 -0.04 18.67
N ASP A 183 1.71 -0.88 19.69
CA ASP A 183 2.73 -0.78 20.74
C ASP A 183 4.12 -1.09 20.15
N TRP A 184 4.57 -0.20 19.26
CA TRP A 184 5.78 -0.32 18.48
C TRP A 184 6.99 -0.01 19.37
N PRO A 185 8.00 -0.89 19.40
CA PRO A 185 9.14 -0.70 20.28
C PRO A 185 10.02 0.47 19.81
N ASP A 186 10.32 1.39 20.73
CA ASP A 186 11.27 2.49 20.48
C ASP A 186 12.70 1.98 20.28
N LYS A 187 13.06 0.90 20.99
CA LYS A 187 14.39 0.28 20.93
C LYS A 187 14.44 -0.80 19.85
N GLN A 188 14.62 -0.39 18.60
CA GLN A 188 14.86 -1.27 17.46
C GLN A 188 16.00 -0.73 16.60
N VAL A 189 16.75 -1.62 15.95
CA VAL A 189 17.74 -1.25 14.93
C VAL A 189 17.01 -0.80 13.66
N TYR A 190 17.31 0.41 13.19
CA TYR A 190 16.66 0.97 12.01
C TYR A 190 17.54 1.92 11.18
N GLN A 191 18.73 2.30 11.65
CA GLN A 191 19.67 3.06 10.84
C GLN A 191 20.43 2.11 9.92
N GLU A 192 20.74 2.56 8.70
CA GLU A 192 21.37 1.71 7.68
C GLU A 192 22.72 1.15 8.16
N GLU A 193 23.52 1.97 8.85
CA GLU A 193 24.83 1.55 9.38
C GLU A 193 24.65 0.44 10.43
N ASP A 194 23.74 0.64 11.38
CA ASP A 194 23.49 -0.33 12.46
C ASP A 194 22.90 -1.65 11.93
N ILE A 195 22.04 -1.59 10.90
CA ILE A 195 21.48 -2.79 10.27
C ILE A 195 22.59 -3.66 9.67
N LYS A 196 23.56 -3.04 8.99
CA LYS A 196 24.66 -3.77 8.33
C LYS A 196 25.58 -4.47 9.32
N GLU A 197 25.69 -3.98 10.55
CA GLU A 197 26.46 -4.60 11.63
C GLU A 197 25.74 -5.80 12.28
N VAL A 198 24.43 -5.96 12.07
CA VAL A 198 23.67 -7.11 12.61
C VAL A 198 24.07 -8.38 11.84
N PRO A 199 24.57 -9.43 12.51
CA PRO A 199 24.91 -10.67 11.84
C PRO A 199 23.68 -11.31 11.19
N SER A 200 23.81 -11.73 9.93
CA SER A 200 22.73 -12.37 9.18
C SER A 200 21.47 -11.50 9.02
N TRP A 201 21.59 -10.17 9.02
CA TRP A 201 20.46 -9.23 8.88
C TRP A 201 19.59 -9.45 7.63
N THR A 202 20.09 -10.16 6.62
CA THR A 202 19.32 -10.47 5.40
C THR A 202 18.59 -11.81 5.47
N THR A 203 18.88 -12.66 6.45
CA THR A 203 18.37 -14.04 6.52
C THR A 203 17.79 -14.41 7.88
N ASP A 204 18.05 -13.64 8.94
CA ASP A 204 17.62 -13.91 10.31
C ASP A 204 16.93 -12.67 10.89
N GLY A 205 15.62 -12.58 10.67
CA GLY A 205 14.81 -11.47 11.14
C GLY A 205 14.74 -11.36 12.66
N ILE A 206 14.98 -12.45 13.41
CA ILE A 206 14.97 -12.43 14.88
C ILE A 206 16.12 -11.58 15.43
N LYS A 207 17.27 -11.59 14.74
CA LYS A 207 18.42 -10.74 15.11
C LYS A 207 18.22 -9.27 14.72
N LEU A 208 17.47 -9.03 13.65
CA LEU A 208 17.29 -7.70 13.07
C LEU A 208 16.14 -6.92 13.71
N LEU A 209 15.00 -7.58 13.91
CA LEU A 209 13.75 -6.95 14.29
C LEU A 209 13.38 -7.33 15.71
N HIS A 210 12.82 -6.37 16.45
CA HIS A 210 12.24 -6.68 17.74
C HIS A 210 11.10 -7.71 17.58
N LYS A 211 10.97 -8.63 18.55
CA LYS A 211 10.03 -9.76 18.47
C LYS A 211 8.58 -9.36 18.15
N LYS A 212 8.10 -8.23 18.69
CA LYS A 212 6.75 -7.70 18.36
C LYS A 212 6.65 -7.29 16.89
N VAL A 213 7.67 -6.63 16.35
CA VAL A 213 7.70 -6.21 14.94
C VAL A 213 7.79 -7.43 14.03
N MET A 214 8.61 -8.43 14.39
CA MET A 214 8.61 -9.72 13.70
C MET A 214 7.20 -10.31 13.56
N TYR A 215 6.45 -10.38 14.67
CA TYR A 215 5.07 -10.88 14.63
C TYR A 215 4.16 -10.02 13.74
N LEU A 216 4.24 -8.70 13.81
CA LEU A 216 3.44 -7.82 12.95
C LEU A 216 3.72 -8.07 11.46
N ILE A 217 4.99 -8.16 11.07
CA ILE A 217 5.39 -8.40 9.67
C ILE A 217 5.01 -9.82 9.23
N GLN A 218 5.16 -10.84 10.09
CA GLN A 218 4.69 -12.20 9.82
C GLN A 218 3.17 -12.25 9.61
N ILE A 219 2.40 -11.55 10.45
CA ILE A 219 0.93 -11.49 10.33
C ILE A 219 0.53 -10.82 9.02
N LEU A 220 1.09 -9.65 8.70
CA LEU A 220 0.81 -8.95 7.45
C LEU A 220 1.22 -9.78 6.23
N THR A 221 2.30 -10.54 6.33
CA THR A 221 2.71 -11.50 5.29
C THR A 221 1.68 -12.60 5.11
N LEU A 222 1.21 -13.22 6.18
CA LEU A 222 0.27 -14.35 6.11
C LEU A 222 -1.12 -13.93 5.68
N VAL A 223 -1.60 -12.75 6.07
CA VAL A 223 -2.89 -12.22 5.62
C VAL A 223 -2.84 -11.58 4.22
N SER A 224 -1.69 -11.58 3.55
CA SER A 224 -1.59 -11.11 2.16
C SER A 224 -2.52 -11.87 1.20
N THR A 225 -2.91 -13.09 1.58
CA THR A 225 -4.09 -13.78 1.07
C THR A 225 -4.97 -14.26 2.23
N PRO A 226 -6.28 -14.49 2.01
CA PRO A 226 -7.20 -14.87 3.08
C PRO A 226 -6.75 -16.12 3.87
N ILE A 227 -6.56 -15.97 5.18
CA ILE A 227 -6.12 -17.04 6.10
C ILE A 227 -6.96 -17.05 7.38
N SER A 228 -7.20 -18.24 7.95
CA SER A 228 -7.88 -18.38 9.25
C SER A 228 -6.97 -17.93 10.40
N LEU A 229 -7.55 -17.62 11.55
CA LEU A 229 -6.75 -17.27 12.74
C LEU A 229 -5.89 -18.45 13.21
N ASP A 230 -6.43 -19.67 13.19
CA ASP A 230 -5.73 -20.84 13.70
C ASP A 230 -4.56 -21.23 12.79
N ASP A 231 -4.74 -21.15 11.47
CA ASP A 231 -3.64 -21.32 10.51
C ASP A 231 -2.54 -20.27 10.68
N MET A 232 -2.93 -19.00 10.86
CA MET A 232 -1.99 -17.90 11.07
C MET A 232 -1.17 -18.10 12.36
N MET A 233 -1.83 -18.43 13.47
CA MET A 233 -1.18 -18.71 14.74
C MET A 233 -0.26 -19.93 14.67
N SER A 234 -0.69 -21.00 13.99
CA SER A 234 0.10 -22.20 13.77
C SER A 234 1.37 -21.89 12.97
N ALA A 235 1.26 -21.13 11.87
CA ALA A 235 2.41 -20.75 11.04
C ALA A 235 3.44 -19.88 11.77
N ILE A 236 3.01 -19.06 12.73
CA ILE A 236 3.87 -18.21 13.56
C ILE A 236 4.41 -18.97 14.80
N GLY A 237 3.78 -20.08 15.19
CA GLY A 237 4.05 -20.77 16.44
C GLY A 237 3.54 -20.03 17.69
N TYR A 238 2.48 -19.22 17.55
CA TYR A 238 1.87 -18.47 18.66
C TYR A 238 0.75 -19.28 19.32
N LYS A 239 0.80 -19.46 20.66
CA LYS A 239 -0.13 -20.36 21.37
C LYS A 239 -1.39 -19.69 21.91
N ASN A 240 -1.28 -18.46 22.42
CA ASN A 240 -2.39 -17.80 23.12
C ASN A 240 -3.24 -16.96 22.16
N ARG A 241 -4.46 -17.42 21.89
CA ARG A 241 -5.41 -16.78 20.96
C ARG A 241 -5.87 -15.39 21.41
N ALA A 242 -6.16 -15.24 22.71
CA ALA A 242 -6.65 -13.97 23.26
C ALA A 242 -5.56 -12.90 23.20
N THR A 243 -4.34 -13.24 23.62
CA THR A 243 -3.19 -12.33 23.56
C THR A 243 -2.80 -12.01 22.12
N PHE A 244 -2.87 -12.98 21.20
CA PHE A 244 -2.55 -12.74 19.79
C PHE A 244 -3.51 -11.74 19.15
N ARG A 245 -4.82 -11.87 19.41
CA ARG A 245 -5.82 -10.91 18.95
C ARG A 245 -5.59 -9.53 19.54
N GLY A 246 -5.58 -9.42 20.88
CA GLY A 246 -5.49 -8.13 21.56
C GLY A 246 -4.21 -7.36 21.24
N ASN A 247 -3.08 -8.05 21.10
CA ASN A 247 -1.78 -7.38 20.89
C ASN A 247 -1.45 -7.11 19.42
N TYR A 248 -2.06 -7.83 18.47
CA TYR A 248 -1.68 -7.73 17.06
C TYR A 248 -2.88 -7.58 16.14
N LEU A 249 -3.81 -8.52 16.15
CA LEU A 249 -4.89 -8.54 15.16
C LEU A 249 -5.86 -7.37 15.34
N ASP A 250 -6.33 -7.12 16.57
CA ASP A 250 -7.27 -6.04 16.85
C ASP A 250 -6.66 -4.65 16.57
N PRO A 251 -5.39 -4.37 16.95
CA PRO A 251 -4.68 -3.17 16.51
C PRO A 251 -4.61 -3.02 14.99
N LEU A 252 -4.23 -4.08 14.27
CA LEU A 252 -4.12 -4.07 12.80
C LEU A 252 -5.48 -3.83 12.12
N GLU A 253 -6.55 -4.42 12.65
CA GLU A 253 -7.92 -4.15 12.19
C GLU A 253 -8.33 -2.69 12.48
N SER A 254 -8.04 -2.17 13.67
CA SER A 254 -8.37 -0.78 14.03
C SER A 254 -7.66 0.26 13.17
N LEU A 255 -6.46 -0.07 12.67
CA LEU A 255 -5.69 0.75 11.74
C LEU A 255 -6.09 0.54 10.28
N ALA A 256 -7.04 -0.36 10.01
CA ALA A 256 -7.48 -0.80 8.70
C ALA A 256 -6.33 -1.38 7.86
N PHE A 257 -5.37 -2.08 8.47
CA PHE A 257 -4.33 -2.84 7.75
C PHE A 257 -4.81 -4.24 7.38
N VAL A 258 -5.73 -4.78 8.16
CA VAL A 258 -6.33 -6.10 7.99
C VAL A 258 -7.85 -5.95 8.11
N THR A 259 -8.59 -6.76 7.35
CA THR A 259 -10.05 -6.84 7.45
C THR A 259 -10.51 -8.29 7.47
N LYS A 260 -11.73 -8.50 7.97
CA LYS A 260 -12.43 -9.79 7.98
C LYS A 260 -13.03 -10.09 6.61
N THR A 261 -12.99 -11.33 6.17
CA THR A 261 -13.64 -11.74 4.91
C THR A 261 -15.16 -11.87 5.03
N ILE A 262 -15.68 -12.05 6.25
CA ILE A 262 -17.11 -12.14 6.54
C ILE A 262 -17.46 -11.11 7.63
N PRO A 263 -17.58 -9.82 7.27
CA PRO A 263 -17.80 -8.75 8.25
C PRO A 263 -19.15 -8.87 8.98
N ASP A 264 -20.20 -9.32 8.31
CA ASP A 264 -21.56 -9.43 8.89
C ASP A 264 -21.70 -10.56 9.92
N LYS A 265 -20.78 -11.53 9.91
CA LYS A 265 -20.74 -12.67 10.84
C LYS A 265 -19.34 -12.78 11.44
N PRO A 266 -18.94 -11.86 12.34
CA PRO A 266 -17.58 -11.78 12.85
C PRO A 266 -17.14 -13.03 13.63
N GLN A 267 -18.10 -13.78 14.19
CA GLN A 267 -17.90 -15.04 14.92
C GLN A 267 -18.05 -16.29 14.05
N SER A 268 -18.11 -16.15 12.72
CA SER A 268 -18.20 -17.29 11.81
C SER A 268 -17.01 -18.25 11.99
N PRO A 269 -17.22 -19.58 12.02
CA PRO A 269 -16.12 -20.55 12.04
C PRO A 269 -15.26 -20.47 10.77
N ASP A 270 -15.84 -20.04 9.64
CA ASP A 270 -15.14 -19.86 8.36
C ASP A 270 -14.45 -18.49 8.23
N GLN A 271 -14.38 -17.72 9.32
CA GLN A 271 -13.81 -16.38 9.28
C GLN A 271 -12.33 -16.42 8.91
N LYS A 272 -11.97 -15.60 7.90
CA LYS A 272 -10.59 -15.35 7.50
C LYS A 272 -10.26 -13.87 7.62
N TYR A 273 -8.97 -13.60 7.60
CA TYR A 273 -8.40 -12.27 7.65
C TYR A 273 -7.60 -12.04 6.37
N VAL A 274 -7.72 -10.84 5.81
CA VAL A 274 -7.05 -10.43 4.58
C VAL A 274 -6.49 -9.01 4.73
N ILE A 275 -5.31 -8.78 4.15
CA ILE A 275 -4.64 -7.48 4.15
C ILE A 275 -5.44 -6.48 3.30
N THR A 276 -5.49 -5.23 3.73
CA THR A 276 -6.05 -4.11 2.95
C THR A 276 -4.96 -3.46 2.10
N GLU A 277 -5.34 -2.54 1.19
CA GLU A 277 -4.36 -1.73 0.45
C GLU A 277 -3.44 -0.92 1.38
N LYS A 278 -3.98 -0.36 2.46
CA LYS A 278 -3.17 0.36 3.47
C LYS A 278 -2.15 -0.58 4.13
N GLY A 279 -2.54 -1.82 4.43
CA GLY A 279 -1.65 -2.84 4.97
C GLY A 279 -0.56 -3.25 3.97
N LYS A 280 -0.90 -3.44 2.69
CA LYS A 280 0.08 -3.74 1.63
C LYS A 280 1.12 -2.64 1.49
N LEU A 281 0.69 -1.37 1.49
CA LEU A 281 1.58 -0.23 1.37
C LEU A 281 2.50 -0.08 2.59
N PHE A 282 2.01 -0.40 3.79
CA PHE A 282 2.84 -0.50 4.99
C PHE A 282 3.87 -1.62 4.86
N LEU A 283 3.44 -2.83 4.49
CA LEU A 283 4.29 -4.01 4.36
C LEU A 283 5.39 -3.81 3.31
N GLY A 284 5.05 -3.27 2.13
CA GLY A 284 6.00 -2.92 1.07
C GLY A 284 6.84 -1.67 1.34
N GLY A 285 6.70 -1.04 2.51
CA GLY A 285 7.51 0.11 2.90
C GLY A 285 7.24 1.37 2.07
N ARG A 286 6.10 1.47 1.37
CA ARG A 286 5.76 2.63 0.53
C ARG A 286 5.32 3.81 1.38
N ASN A 287 5.92 4.98 1.16
CA ASN A 287 5.64 6.17 1.97
C ASN A 287 4.23 6.71 1.68
N LEU A 288 3.38 6.67 2.71
CA LEU A 288 1.98 7.10 2.65
C LEU A 288 1.77 8.57 3.02
N VAL A 289 2.83 9.29 3.37
CA VAL A 289 2.79 10.68 3.87
C VAL A 289 3.84 11.49 3.14
N SER A 290 3.53 12.74 2.84
CA SER A 290 4.48 13.68 2.26
C SER A 290 5.25 14.39 3.39
N GLY A 291 6.40 13.83 3.80
CA GLY A 291 7.29 14.40 4.84
C GLY A 291 7.17 13.72 6.20
#